data_AF-A0A225DSV0-F1
#
_entry.id   AF-A0A225DSV0-F1
#
_cell.length_a   1.000
_cell.length_b   1.000
_cell.length_c   1.000
_cell.angle_alpha   90.00
_cell.angle_beta   90.00
_cell.angle_gamma   90.00
#
_symmetry.space_group_name_H-M   'P 1'
#
loop_
_entity.id
_entity.type
_entity.pdbx_description
1 polymer ?
#
loop_
_entity_poly.entity_id
_entity_poly.type
_entity_poly.pdbx_seq_one_letter_code
_entity_poly.pdbx_strand_id
1 'polypeptide(L)' 'MNVSAVLDMPTPEATLSASAMPELRRLIVEATDHEVILSGRVSSYYHKQMAQEAVRHVAGRRRIVNRVAVHR' A
#
# COMPACT_ATOMS: atom_id res chain seq x y z
N MET A 1 -4.35 14.94 31.16
CA MET A 1 -4.73 15.48 29.85
C MET A 1 -4.36 14.42 28.81
N ASN A 2 -5.35 13.74 28.24
CA ASN A 2 -5.13 12.61 27.35
C ASN A 2 -4.87 13.12 25.93
N VAL A 3 -3.60 13.22 25.55
CA VAL A 3 -3.18 13.54 24.18
C VAL A 3 -2.73 12.24 23.54
N SER A 4 -3.61 11.53 22.84
CA SER A 4 -3.30 10.58 21.76
C SER A 4 -4.55 9.79 21.33
N ALA A 5 -5.55 10.49 20.81
CA ALA A 5 -6.35 9.88 19.75
C ALA A 5 -5.56 10.07 18.45
N VAL A 6 -4.41 9.39 18.32
CA VAL A 6 -3.86 9.15 17.00
C VAL A 6 -4.82 8.14 16.41
N LEU A 7 -5.73 8.61 15.55
CA LEU A 7 -6.64 7.74 14.82
C LEU A 7 -5.82 6.58 14.26
N ASP A 8 -6.20 5.34 14.58
CA ASP A 8 -5.57 4.14 14.02
C ASP A 8 -5.72 4.19 12.49
N MET A 9 -4.75 4.83 11.83
CA MET A 9 -4.70 4.86 10.39
C MET A 9 -4.41 3.43 9.94
N PRO A 10 -5.17 2.89 8.96
CA PRO A 10 -4.96 1.52 8.52
C PRO A 10 -3.53 1.39 8.00
N THR A 11 -2.89 0.25 8.30
CA THR A 11 -1.54 0.01 7.80
C THR A 11 -1.54 -0.10 6.27
N PRO A 12 -0.39 0.10 5.60
CA PRO A 12 -0.25 -0.16 4.17
C PRO A 12 -0.77 -1.53 3.73
N GLU A 13 -0.48 -2.58 4.51
CA GLU A 13 -0.93 -3.95 4.28
C GLU A 13 -2.47 -4.01 4.34
N ALA A 14 -3.05 -3.52 5.44
CA ALA A 14 -4.49 -3.54 5.65
C ALA A 14 -5.24 -2.75 4.55
N THR A 15 -4.66 -1.65 4.10
CA THR A 15 -5.22 -0.80 3.03
C THR A 15 -5.36 -1.56 1.71
N LEU A 16 -4.33 -2.31 1.30
CA LEU A 16 -4.40 -3.10 0.08
C LEU A 16 -5.27 -4.36 0.24
N SER A 17 -5.19 -5.04 1.40
CA SER A 17 -6.02 -6.21 1.69
C SER A 17 -7.53 -5.88 1.73
N ALA A 18 -7.92 -4.69 2.15
CA ALA A 18 -9.30 -4.22 2.18
C ALA A 18 -9.78 -3.60 0.85
N SER A 19 -8.91 -3.50 -0.16
CA SER A 19 -9.27 -2.86 -1.44
C SER A 19 -10.43 -3.56 -2.14
N ALA A 20 -11.36 -2.78 -2.69
CA ALA A 20 -12.40 -3.28 -3.59
C ALA A 20 -11.82 -3.94 -4.85
N MET A 21 -10.59 -3.60 -5.23
CA MET A 21 -9.91 -4.13 -6.41
C MET A 21 -9.22 -5.46 -6.08
N PRO A 22 -9.63 -6.59 -6.69
CA PRO A 22 -9.06 -7.90 -6.37
C PRO A 22 -7.57 -8.04 -6.66
N GLU A 23 -7.03 -7.30 -7.64
CA GLU A 23 -5.61 -7.34 -7.97
C GLU A 23 -4.73 -6.76 -6.85
N LEU A 24 -5.23 -5.73 -6.16
CA LEU A 24 -4.49 -5.04 -5.10
C LEU A 24 -4.38 -5.93 -3.85
N ARG A 25 -5.43 -6.69 -3.54
CA ARG A 25 -5.46 -7.61 -2.38
C ARG A 25 -4.41 -8.72 -2.44
N ARG A 26 -3.89 -9.02 -3.64
CA ARG A 26 -2.89 -10.07 -3.88
C ARG A 26 -1.45 -9.55 -3.84
N LEU A 27 -1.28 -8.24 -3.71
CA LEU A 27 0.04 -7.64 -3.60
C LEU A 27 0.62 -7.89 -2.21
N ILE A 28 1.93 -8.10 -2.18
CA ILE A 28 2.70 -8.23 -0.95
C ILE A 28 3.16 -6.83 -0.56
N VAL A 29 3.04 -6.54 0.73
CA VAL A 29 3.45 -5.27 1.32
C VAL A 29 4.40 -5.57 2.47
N GLU A 30 5.58 -4.96 2.43
CA GLU A 30 6.56 -4.99 3.49
C GLU A 30 6.76 -3.55 3.99
N ALA A 31 6.46 -3.28 5.25
CA ALA A 31 6.63 -1.98 5.86
C ALA A 31 7.69 -1.99 6.97
N THR A 32 8.53 -0.97 6.96
CA THR A 32 9.47 -0.62 8.03
C THR A 32 9.19 0.82 8.50
N ASP A 33 9.97 1.31 9.46
CA ASP A 33 9.90 2.70 9.92
C ASP A 33 10.29 3.72 8.84
N HIS A 34 10.98 3.29 7.78
CA HIS A 34 11.55 4.18 6.77
C HIS A 34 10.96 3.96 5.36
N GLU A 35 10.48 2.75 5.07
CA GLU A 35 9.99 2.42 3.74
C GLU A 35 8.81 1.46 3.73
N VAL A 36 8.03 1.52 2.64
CA VAL A 36 6.99 0.58 2.28
C VAL A 36 7.30 0.03 0.89
N ILE A 37 7.49 -1.28 0.78
CA ILE A 37 7.74 -1.97 -0.48
C ILE A 37 6.47 -2.66 -0.94
N LEU A 38 6.05 -2.38 -2.17
CA LEU A 38 4.94 -3.08 -2.84
C LEU A 38 5.52 -4.05 -3.88
N SER A 39 5.14 -5.32 -3.82
CA SER A 39 5.59 -6.33 -4.79
C SER A 39 4.45 -7.28 -5.20
N GLY A 40 4.64 -7.96 -6.34
CA GLY A 40 3.63 -8.84 -6.93
C GLY A 40 3.40 -8.56 -8.41
N ARG A 41 2.29 -9.06 -8.96
CA ARG A 41 1.92 -8.91 -10.37
C ARG A 41 0.50 -8.39 -10.51
N VAL A 42 0.29 -7.51 -11.48
CA VAL A 42 -1.03 -6.97 -11.88
C VAL A 42 -1.21 -7.04 -13.39
N SER A 43 -2.45 -7.00 -13.88
CA SER A 43 -2.75 -7.07 -15.31
C SER A 43 -2.57 -5.73 -16.05
N SER A 44 -2.45 -4.62 -15.32
CA SER A 44 -2.35 -3.30 -15.95
C SER A 44 -1.52 -2.30 -15.15
N TYR A 45 -0.97 -1.32 -15.86
CA TYR A 45 -0.32 -0.16 -15.24
C TYR A 45 -1.29 0.65 -14.38
N TYR A 46 -2.58 0.62 -14.69
CA TYR A 46 -3.61 1.24 -13.86
C TYR A 46 -3.63 0.63 -12.46
N HIS A 47 -3.67 -0.70 -12.33
CA HIS A 47 -3.62 -1.36 -11.03
C HIS A 47 -2.29 -1.12 -10.29
N LYS A 48 -1.17 -1.06 -11.02
CA LYS A 48 0.13 -0.72 -10.45
C LYS A 48 0.15 0.69 -9.85
N GLN A 49 -0.47 1.65 -10.52
CA GLN A 49 -0.60 3.03 -10.03
C GLN A 49 -1.58 3.11 -8.85
N MET A 50 -2.73 2.45 -8.95
CA MET A 50 -3.73 2.42 -7.88
C MET A 50 -3.19 1.83 -6.59
N ALA A 51 -2.37 0.77 -6.66
CA ALA A 51 -1.72 0.20 -5.48
C ALA A 51 -0.80 1.21 -4.77
N GLN A 52 0.00 1.96 -5.53
CA GLN A 52 0.88 2.97 -4.97
C GLN A 52 0.11 4.13 -4.35
N GLU A 53 -0.95 4.59 -5.00
CA GLU A 53 -1.73 5.72 -4.50
C GLU A 53 -2.54 5.37 -3.26
N ALA A 54 -3.13 4.17 -3.22
CA ALA A 54 -3.81 3.67 -2.04
C ALA A 54 -2.88 3.66 -0.81
N VAL A 55 -1.64 3.21 -0.98
CA VAL A 55 -0.66 3.19 0.11
C VAL A 55 -0.11 4.57 0.44
N ARG A 56 -0.09 5.52 -0.50
CA ARG A 56 0.47 6.87 -0.29
C ARG A 56 -0.18 7.58 0.90
N HIS A 57 -1.49 7.44 1.06
CA HIS A 57 -2.23 8.12 2.13
C HIS A 57 -1.93 7.58 3.53
N VAL A 58 -1.44 6.35 3.64
CA VAL A 58 -1.17 5.68 4.91
C VAL A 58 0.33 5.49 5.17
N ALA A 59 1.18 5.71 4.17
CA ALA A 59 2.64 5.58 4.29
C ALA A 59 3.26 6.66 5.20
N GLY A 60 2.58 7.77 5.46
CA GLY A 60 3.12 8.87 6.28
C GLY A 60 4.41 9.42 5.67
N ARG A 61 5.50 9.47 6.45
CA ARG A 61 6.82 9.95 5.98
C ARG A 61 7.68 8.86 5.32
N ARG A 62 7.20 7.62 5.26
CA ARG A 62 7.95 6.49 4.70
C ARG A 62 8.08 6.63 3.19
N ARG A 63 9.24 6.23 2.66
CA ARG A 63 9.48 6.13 1.21
C ARG A 63 8.68 4.95 0.64
N ILE A 64 8.04 5.14 -0.50
CA ILE A 64 7.31 4.05 -1.17
C ILE A 64 8.16 3.50 -2.32
N VAL A 65 8.37 2.19 -2.33
CA VAL A 65 9.10 1.47 -3.38
C VAL A 65 8.16 0.52 -4.10
N ASN A 66 7.73 0.89 -5.30
CA ASN A 66 6.80 0.08 -6.09
C ASN A 66 7.53 -0.87 -7.04
N ARG A 67 7.69 -2.13 -6.62
CA ARG A 67 8.28 -3.23 -7.40
C ARG A 67 7.22 -4.11 -8.09
N VAL A 68 5.97 -3.66 -8.15
CA VAL A 68 4.90 -4.43 -8.81
C VAL A 68 5.19 -4.56 -10.30
N ALA A 69 5.08 -5.77 -10.85
CA ALA A 69 5.24 -6.04 -12.27
C ALA A 69 3.88 -6.05 -12.98
N VAL A 70 3.83 -5.55 -14.21
CA VAL A 70 2.65 -5.68 -15.08
C VAL A 70 2.89 -6.86 -16.01
N HIS A 71 1.96 -7.80 -16.05
CA HIS A 71 1.99 -8.93 -17.00
C HIS A 71 0.84 -8.77 -18.00
N ARG A 72 1.14 -9.05 -19.28
CA ARG A 72 0.16 -9.14 -20.36
C ARG A 72 -0.17 -10.59 -20.62
#